data_AF-A0A7V2EY19-F1
#
_entry.id   AF-A0A7V2EY19-F1
#
_cell.length_a   1.000
_cell.length_b   1.000
_cell.length_c   1.000
_cell.angle_alpha   90.00
_cell.angle_beta   90.00
_cell.angle_gamma   90.00
#
_symmetry.space_group_name_H-M   'P 1'
#
loop_
_entity.id
_entity.type
_entity.pdbx_description
1 polymer ?
#
loop_
_entity_poly.entity_id
_entity_poly.type
_entity_poly.pdbx_seq_one_letter_code
_entity_poly.pdbx_strand_id
1 'polypeptide(L)'
;MPVAIVTGAAGLIGAETCRSFAAKGLAVIGVDNDMRSYFFGPSASTDWARQRLESDIEGYRHVNADIRDEDAMEQLFAAHGTDIEVIVHAAAQPSHDWAAKEPFTDFSINAQGTLVLLEKFRIHCPKASFIFMSTNKVYGDRPNSLPLIENETRWEVDPDHPFAEHGIDETMSIDQSKHSLFGASKIAADIMVQEYGRYFGLNTACFRGGCLTGPGHSGAMLHGFLSYLMKCAITGDAYTIFGHKGKQVRDNIHCSDLVNMLWHYHQAPRIGEVYNAGGGRFANCSMQEAIALSEQISGKKMNWSYSDDNSSGDHIWWISDTRKFQNHYPDWQYTMTIHQTLEEIHSDFVGRLQAAV
;
A
#
# COMPACT_ATOMS: atom_id res chain seq x y z
N MET A 1 28.71 1.63 0.00
CA MET A 1 27.73 0.92 0.86
C MET A 1 26.50 0.73 0.01
N PRO A 2 25.92 -0.48 -0.07
CA PRO A 2 24.69 -0.72 -0.81
C PRO A 2 23.61 0.30 -0.49
N VAL A 3 22.97 0.87 -1.50
CA VAL A 3 21.98 1.95 -1.36
C VAL A 3 20.57 1.43 -1.70
N ALA A 4 19.62 1.75 -0.82
CA ALA A 4 18.19 1.66 -1.08
C ALA A 4 17.61 3.05 -1.35
N ILE A 5 16.99 3.24 -2.51
CA ILE A 5 16.16 4.42 -2.77
C ILE A 5 14.70 4.05 -2.45
N VAL A 6 14.08 4.79 -1.54
CA VAL A 6 12.67 4.61 -1.19
C VAL A 6 11.92 5.88 -1.56
N THR A 7 10.97 5.82 -2.49
CA THR A 7 10.10 6.97 -2.79
C THR A 7 8.78 6.83 -2.04
N GLY A 8 8.19 7.95 -1.61
CA GLY A 8 7.07 7.94 -0.66
C GLY A 8 7.55 7.53 0.73
N ALA A 9 8.80 7.85 1.04
CA ALA A 9 9.55 7.36 2.19
C ALA A 9 8.92 7.73 3.54
N ALA A 10 8.14 8.82 3.61
CA ALA A 10 7.49 9.25 4.84
C ALA A 10 6.07 8.68 5.00
N GLY A 11 5.53 8.01 3.96
CA GLY A 11 4.29 7.24 4.05
C GLY A 11 4.45 5.93 4.83
N LEU A 12 3.34 5.25 5.15
CA LEU A 12 3.33 4.02 5.96
C LEU A 12 4.33 2.97 5.46
N ILE A 13 4.18 2.52 4.21
CA ILE A 13 5.04 1.46 3.64
C ILE A 13 6.46 1.96 3.39
N GLY A 14 6.62 3.21 2.96
CA GLY A 14 7.94 3.81 2.74
C GLY A 14 8.74 3.87 4.04
N ALA A 15 8.15 4.34 5.13
CA ALA A 15 8.83 4.49 6.41
C ALA A 15 9.22 3.14 7.01
N GLU A 16 8.33 2.15 6.94
CA GLU A 16 8.63 0.78 7.36
C GLU A 16 9.74 0.15 6.50
N THR A 17 9.72 0.39 5.18
CA THR A 17 10.79 -0.04 4.27
C THR A 17 12.12 0.57 4.66
N CYS A 18 12.18 1.89 4.88
CA CYS A 18 13.38 2.59 5.29
C CYS A 18 13.99 1.97 6.57
N ARG A 19 13.18 1.73 7.60
CA ARG A 19 13.62 1.12 8.86
C ARG A 19 14.14 -0.30 8.66
N SER A 20 13.35 -1.14 7.99
CA SER A 20 13.68 -2.54 7.77
C SER A 20 14.95 -2.71 6.94
N PHE A 21 15.10 -1.93 5.86
CA PHE A 21 16.25 -2.05 4.96
C PHE A 21 17.52 -1.46 5.59
N ALA A 22 17.41 -0.38 6.36
CA ALA A 22 18.52 0.14 7.15
C ALA A 22 18.99 -0.86 8.21
N ALA A 23 18.07 -1.49 8.93
CA ALA A 23 18.40 -2.53 9.92
C ALA A 23 19.09 -3.76 9.29
N LYS A 24 18.94 -3.94 7.97
CA LYS A 24 19.59 -5.00 7.18
C LYS A 24 20.87 -4.53 6.49
N GLY A 25 21.36 -3.32 6.81
CA GLY A 25 22.66 -2.82 6.43
C GLY A 25 22.72 -2.00 5.14
N LEU A 26 21.57 -1.61 4.57
CA LEU A 26 21.53 -0.72 3.41
C LEU A 26 21.60 0.76 3.86
N ALA A 27 22.36 1.57 3.14
CA ALA A 27 22.23 3.03 3.23
C ALA A 27 20.90 3.46 2.60
N VAL A 28 20.07 4.19 3.33
CA VAL A 28 18.72 4.53 2.88
C VAL A 28 18.63 5.99 2.46
N ILE A 29 18.14 6.20 1.24
CA ILE A 29 17.79 7.51 0.71
C ILE A 29 16.29 7.56 0.49
N GLY A 30 15.60 8.42 1.25
CA GLY A 30 14.17 8.61 1.14
C GLY A 30 13.82 9.81 0.27
N VAL A 31 12.98 9.62 -0.74
CA VAL A 31 12.38 10.68 -1.56
C VAL A 31 10.92 10.86 -1.16
N ASP A 32 10.55 12.04 -0.68
CA ASP A 32 9.16 12.38 -0.34
C ASP A 32 8.99 13.90 -0.42
N ASN A 33 7.81 14.39 -0.78
CA ASN A 33 7.52 15.82 -0.89
C ASN A 33 6.33 16.26 -0.02
N ASP A 34 5.84 15.37 0.84
CA ASP A 34 4.70 15.59 1.73
C ASP A 34 3.41 16.08 1.04
N MET A 35 3.21 15.75 -0.25
CA MET A 35 1.95 16.07 -0.96
C MET A 35 0.71 15.44 -0.29
N ARG A 36 0.90 14.50 0.63
CA ARG A 36 -0.17 13.98 1.48
C ARG A 36 -0.87 15.10 2.27
N SER A 37 -0.15 16.13 2.70
CA SER A 37 -0.72 17.31 3.37
C SER A 37 -1.61 18.15 2.43
N TYR A 38 -1.29 18.19 1.14
CA TYR A 38 -2.11 18.83 0.12
C TYR A 38 -3.38 18.02 -0.19
N PHE A 39 -3.25 16.70 -0.33
CA PHE A 39 -4.39 15.84 -0.63
C PHE A 39 -5.38 15.71 0.54
N PHE A 40 -4.89 15.53 1.76
CA PHE A 40 -5.76 15.17 2.89
C PHE A 40 -5.74 16.21 4.02
N GLY A 41 -5.17 17.39 3.76
CA GLY A 41 -5.06 18.50 4.70
C GLY A 41 -3.87 18.39 5.65
N PRO A 42 -3.58 19.46 6.44
CA PRO A 42 -2.38 19.55 7.27
C PRO A 42 -2.21 18.39 8.27
N SER A 43 -3.32 17.86 8.80
CA SER A 43 -3.32 16.74 9.74
C SER A 43 -2.81 15.41 9.14
N ALA A 44 -2.74 15.32 7.81
CA ALA A 44 -2.26 14.14 7.11
C ALA A 44 -0.80 14.25 6.67
N SER A 45 -0.12 15.35 7.02
CA SER A 45 1.31 15.51 6.80
C SER A 45 2.09 14.32 7.39
N THR A 46 3.15 13.97 6.68
CA THR A 46 4.10 12.91 6.98
C THR A 46 5.43 13.45 7.51
N ASP A 47 5.53 14.76 7.75
CA ASP A 47 6.73 15.40 8.28
C ASP A 47 7.21 14.77 9.60
N TRP A 48 6.27 14.39 10.46
CA TRP A 48 6.60 13.69 11.71
C TRP A 48 7.27 12.34 11.47
N ALA A 49 6.86 11.61 10.42
CA ALA A 49 7.45 10.33 10.05
C ALA A 49 8.84 10.53 9.44
N ARG A 50 9.01 11.56 8.59
CA ARG A 50 10.31 11.99 8.08
C ARG A 50 11.28 12.31 9.23
N GLN A 51 10.87 13.12 10.20
CA GLN A 51 11.70 13.47 11.36
C GLN A 51 12.10 12.24 12.17
N ARG A 52 11.19 11.27 12.36
CA ARG A 52 11.53 10.00 13.01
C ARG A 52 12.55 9.20 12.19
N LEU A 53 12.45 9.14 10.87
CA LEU A 53 13.45 8.46 10.04
C LEU A 53 14.83 9.10 10.17
N GLU A 54 14.90 10.44 10.17
CA GLU A 54 16.15 11.20 10.37
C GLU A 54 16.76 10.97 11.75
N SER A 55 15.93 10.75 12.78
CA SER A 55 16.38 10.47 14.15
C SER A 55 16.79 9.02 14.35
N ASP A 56 16.04 8.07 13.80
CA ASP A 56 16.13 6.65 14.14
C ASP A 56 17.12 5.88 13.26
N ILE A 57 17.44 6.41 12.07
CA ILE A 57 18.29 5.74 11.09
C ILE A 57 19.57 6.57 10.90
N GLU A 58 20.68 6.05 11.41
CA GLU A 58 21.99 6.66 11.19
C GLU A 58 22.32 6.72 9.69
N GLY A 59 22.69 7.90 9.21
CA GLY A 59 23.04 8.11 7.81
C GLY A 59 21.86 8.16 6.83
N TYR A 60 20.61 8.17 7.32
CA TYR A 60 19.45 8.40 6.46
C TYR A 60 19.56 9.75 5.75
N ARG A 61 19.33 9.74 4.44
CA ARG A 61 19.31 10.95 3.62
C ARG A 61 17.91 11.19 3.10
N HIS A 62 17.32 12.32 3.47
CA HIS A 62 16.05 12.76 2.92
C HIS A 62 16.26 13.66 1.70
N VAL A 63 15.48 13.41 0.65
CA VAL A 63 15.42 14.21 -0.58
C VAL A 63 13.99 14.71 -0.72
N ASN A 64 13.80 16.00 -0.44
CA ASN A 64 12.52 16.66 -0.66
C ASN A 64 12.37 17.01 -2.15
N ALA A 65 11.81 16.07 -2.92
CA ALA A 65 11.63 16.21 -4.35
C ALA A 65 10.35 15.52 -4.82
N ASP A 66 9.77 16.04 -5.90
CA ASP A 66 8.71 15.38 -6.63
C ASP A 66 9.32 14.33 -7.57
N ILE A 67 8.76 13.12 -7.61
CA ILE A 67 9.24 12.05 -8.50
C ILE A 67 9.06 12.39 -9.99
N ARG A 68 8.24 13.40 -10.31
CA ARG A 68 8.05 13.93 -11.66
C ARG A 68 9.18 14.85 -12.10
N ASP A 69 10.02 15.32 -11.16
CA ASP A 69 11.17 16.16 -11.46
C ASP A 69 12.30 15.29 -12.03
N GLU A 70 12.39 15.27 -13.36
CA GLU A 70 13.37 14.46 -14.09
C GLU A 70 14.82 14.84 -13.77
N ASP A 71 15.10 16.12 -13.54
CA ASP A 71 16.45 16.62 -13.26
C ASP A 71 16.88 16.27 -11.84
N ALA A 72 15.97 16.40 -10.87
CA ALA A 72 16.24 15.97 -9.49
C ALA A 72 16.45 14.46 -9.40
N MET A 73 15.63 13.66 -10.10
CA MET A 73 15.80 12.21 -10.14
C MET A 73 17.05 11.81 -10.92
N GLU A 74 17.42 12.53 -11.99
CA GLU A 74 18.69 12.32 -12.70
C GLU A 74 19.88 12.51 -11.75
N GLN A 75 19.93 13.65 -11.05
CA GLN A 75 21.03 13.95 -10.13
C GLN A 75 21.13 12.92 -9.01
N LEU A 76 20.00 12.50 -8.44
CA LEU A 76 19.97 11.48 -7.39
C LEU A 76 20.52 10.15 -7.91
N PHE A 77 20.00 9.64 -9.02
CA PHE A 77 20.39 8.34 -9.53
C PHE A 77 21.84 8.35 -10.06
N ALA A 78 22.26 9.41 -10.76
CA ALA A 78 23.63 9.54 -11.25
C ALA A 78 24.67 9.62 -10.12
N ALA A 79 24.32 10.27 -9.00
CA ALA A 79 25.23 10.42 -7.87
C ALA A 79 25.54 9.11 -7.15
N HIS A 80 24.62 8.13 -7.18
CA HIS A 80 24.79 6.83 -6.53
C HIS A 80 25.06 5.69 -7.52
N GLY A 81 24.58 5.80 -8.75
CA GLY A 81 24.87 4.87 -9.85
C GLY A 81 24.69 3.41 -9.44
N THR A 82 25.73 2.61 -9.66
CA THR A 82 25.73 1.17 -9.38
C THR A 82 25.78 0.81 -7.89
N ASP A 83 25.95 1.78 -6.98
CA ASP A 83 25.81 1.52 -5.54
C ASP A 83 24.33 1.32 -5.15
N ILE A 84 23.40 1.77 -6.00
CA ILE A 84 21.97 1.50 -5.82
C ILE A 84 21.73 0.00 -6.09
N GLU A 85 21.26 -0.72 -5.07
CA GLU A 85 20.90 -2.13 -5.19
C GLU A 85 19.38 -2.36 -5.22
N VAL A 86 18.59 -1.41 -4.70
CA VAL A 86 17.14 -1.51 -4.70
C VAL A 86 16.45 -0.15 -4.76
N ILE A 87 15.37 -0.10 -5.54
CA ILE A 87 14.42 1.01 -5.60
C ILE A 87 13.06 0.48 -5.14
N VAL A 88 12.55 1.00 -4.03
CA VAL A 88 11.19 0.75 -3.57
C VAL A 88 10.34 1.97 -3.88
N HIS A 89 9.45 1.83 -4.86
CA HIS A 89 8.58 2.90 -5.33
C HIS A 89 7.21 2.83 -4.65
N ALA A 90 7.05 3.58 -3.56
CA ALA A 90 5.80 3.72 -2.81
C ALA A 90 5.17 5.13 -2.90
N ALA A 91 5.83 6.10 -3.55
CA ALA A 91 5.25 7.40 -3.85
C ALA A 91 4.05 7.25 -4.80
N ALA A 92 2.92 7.83 -4.43
CA ALA A 92 1.70 7.82 -5.23
C ALA A 92 0.76 8.94 -4.79
N GLN A 93 -0.11 9.35 -5.72
CA GLN A 93 -1.41 9.88 -5.35
C GLN A 93 -2.30 8.65 -5.04
N PRO A 94 -2.89 8.50 -3.82
CA PRO A 94 -3.58 7.27 -3.44
C PRO A 94 -5.12 7.37 -3.28
N SER A 95 -5.77 8.42 -3.77
CA SER A 95 -7.20 8.72 -3.59
C SER A 95 -8.01 8.76 -4.89
N HIS A 96 -9.10 7.99 -4.90
CA HIS A 96 -10.08 7.94 -5.98
C HIS A 96 -10.76 9.30 -6.20
N ASP A 97 -11.18 9.96 -5.13
CA ASP A 97 -11.87 11.25 -5.19
C ASP A 97 -10.95 12.34 -5.75
N TRP A 98 -9.67 12.33 -5.34
CA TRP A 98 -8.69 13.24 -5.91
C TRP A 98 -8.39 12.95 -7.37
N ALA A 99 -8.39 11.69 -7.80
CA ALA A 99 -8.18 11.35 -9.21
C ALA A 99 -9.35 11.84 -10.07
N ALA A 100 -10.57 11.84 -9.53
CA ALA A 100 -11.73 12.44 -10.18
C ALA A 100 -11.68 13.97 -10.20
N LYS A 101 -11.19 14.59 -9.12
CA LYS A 101 -11.09 16.05 -8.99
C LYS A 101 -9.95 16.63 -9.84
N GLU A 102 -8.78 16.00 -9.84
CA GLU A 102 -7.55 16.47 -10.51
C GLU A 102 -6.84 15.33 -11.26
N PRO A 103 -7.40 14.87 -12.39
CA PRO A 103 -6.89 13.70 -13.12
C PRO A 103 -5.48 13.90 -13.68
N PHE A 104 -5.10 15.11 -14.09
CA PHE A 104 -3.73 15.38 -14.55
C PHE A 104 -2.72 15.25 -13.40
N THR A 105 -3.09 15.70 -12.20
CA THR A 105 -2.24 15.55 -11.00
C THR A 105 -2.07 14.07 -10.66
N ASP A 106 -3.17 13.30 -10.60
CA ASP A 106 -3.13 11.87 -10.35
C ASP A 106 -2.30 11.10 -11.39
N PHE A 107 -2.59 11.29 -12.67
CA PHE A 107 -1.93 10.55 -13.74
C PHE A 107 -0.44 10.91 -13.87
N SER A 108 -0.09 12.19 -13.71
CA SER A 108 1.33 12.59 -13.75
C SER A 108 2.12 12.02 -12.56
N ILE A 109 1.55 11.98 -11.36
CA ILE A 109 2.25 11.41 -10.20
C ILE A 109 2.38 9.90 -10.38
N ASN A 110 1.27 9.21 -10.62
CA ASN A 110 1.24 7.75 -10.60
C ASN A 110 1.85 7.13 -11.84
N ALA A 111 1.59 7.65 -13.05
CA ALA A 111 2.08 7.05 -14.29
C ALA A 111 3.39 7.69 -14.77
N GLN A 112 3.41 9.02 -14.94
CA GLN A 112 4.62 9.71 -15.43
C GLN A 112 5.76 9.63 -14.40
N GLY A 113 5.49 9.85 -13.11
CA GLY A 113 6.49 9.70 -12.05
C GLY A 113 7.13 8.32 -12.02
N THR A 114 6.33 7.25 -12.17
CA THR A 114 6.87 5.89 -12.29
C THR A 114 7.75 5.72 -13.53
N LEU A 115 7.36 6.28 -14.68
CA LEU A 115 8.17 6.24 -15.89
C LEU A 115 9.52 6.94 -15.71
N VAL A 116 9.55 8.11 -15.06
CA VAL A 116 10.79 8.83 -14.74
C VAL A 116 11.73 7.90 -13.95
N LEU A 117 11.23 7.29 -12.88
CA LEU A 117 12.03 6.40 -12.03
C LEU A 117 12.50 5.14 -12.75
N LEU A 118 11.64 4.52 -13.57
CA LEU A 118 11.99 3.36 -14.38
C LEU A 118 13.13 3.67 -15.35
N GLU A 119 13.13 4.87 -15.92
CA GLU A 119 14.18 5.27 -16.85
C GLU A 119 15.49 5.59 -16.15
N LYS A 120 15.44 6.24 -14.98
CA LYS A 120 16.65 6.44 -14.16
C LYS A 120 17.23 5.11 -13.68
N PHE A 121 16.37 4.16 -13.29
CA PHE A 121 16.77 2.80 -12.95
C PHE A 121 17.48 2.10 -14.12
N ARG A 122 16.89 2.12 -15.32
CA ARG A 122 17.48 1.48 -16.51
C ARG A 122 18.85 2.06 -16.88
N ILE A 123 19.02 3.38 -16.79
CA ILE A 123 20.25 4.07 -17.20
C ILE A 123 21.37 3.89 -16.17
N HIS A 124 21.08 4.10 -14.88
CA HIS A 124 22.12 4.28 -13.87
C HIS A 124 22.41 3.01 -13.06
N CYS A 125 21.40 2.16 -12.85
CA CYS A 125 21.52 0.99 -11.98
C CYS A 125 20.74 -0.23 -12.49
N PRO A 126 20.91 -0.68 -13.75
CA PRO A 126 20.10 -1.76 -14.35
C PRO A 126 20.25 -3.13 -13.67
N LYS A 127 21.23 -3.30 -12.76
CA LYS A 127 21.41 -4.53 -11.97
C LYS A 127 20.63 -4.53 -10.65
N ALA A 128 20.16 -3.36 -10.20
CA ALA A 128 19.34 -3.22 -9.00
C ALA A 128 17.99 -3.92 -9.18
N SER A 129 17.24 -4.07 -8.10
CA SER A 129 15.84 -4.48 -8.14
C SER A 129 14.90 -3.28 -8.05
N PHE A 130 13.88 -3.22 -8.91
CA PHE A 130 12.84 -2.20 -8.88
C PHE A 130 11.52 -2.80 -8.39
N ILE A 131 11.02 -2.29 -7.27
CA ILE A 131 9.82 -2.77 -6.60
C ILE A 131 8.76 -1.68 -6.64
N PHE A 132 7.66 -1.93 -7.35
CA PHE A 132 6.56 -0.98 -7.45
C PHE A 132 5.39 -1.38 -6.56
N MET A 133 4.97 -0.46 -5.69
CA MET A 133 3.73 -0.62 -4.92
C MET A 133 2.53 -0.25 -5.81
N SER A 134 1.98 -1.25 -6.49
CA SER A 134 0.73 -1.17 -7.23
C SER A 134 -0.48 -1.32 -6.29
N THR A 135 -1.67 -1.60 -6.81
CA THR A 135 -2.90 -1.70 -6.03
C THR A 135 -3.86 -2.75 -6.56
N ASN A 136 -4.72 -3.32 -5.72
CA ASN A 136 -5.86 -4.13 -6.18
C ASN A 136 -6.88 -3.36 -7.02
N LYS A 137 -6.83 -2.01 -7.04
CA LYS A 137 -7.72 -1.20 -7.89
C LYS A 137 -7.39 -1.31 -9.37
N VAL A 138 -6.26 -1.92 -9.74
CA VAL A 138 -6.00 -2.35 -11.12
C VAL A 138 -6.99 -3.40 -11.62
N TYR A 139 -7.69 -4.12 -10.75
CA TYR A 139 -8.75 -5.07 -11.14
C TYR A 139 -10.12 -4.40 -11.33
N GLY A 140 -10.21 -3.08 -11.06
CA GLY A 140 -11.44 -2.30 -11.18
C GLY A 140 -12.58 -2.91 -10.37
N ASP A 141 -13.80 -2.86 -10.89
CA ASP A 141 -14.99 -3.45 -10.25
C ASP A 141 -15.21 -4.93 -10.58
N ARG A 142 -14.28 -5.59 -11.30
CA ARG A 142 -14.42 -7.01 -11.66
C ARG A 142 -14.68 -7.94 -10.47
N PRO A 143 -14.07 -7.76 -9.28
CA PRO A 143 -14.40 -8.58 -8.10
C PRO A 143 -15.90 -8.56 -7.73
N ASN A 144 -16.62 -7.49 -8.08
CA ASN A 144 -18.05 -7.36 -7.78
C ASN A 144 -18.95 -8.18 -8.71
N SER A 145 -18.39 -8.76 -9.78
CA SER A 145 -19.08 -9.71 -10.67
C SER A 145 -19.05 -11.16 -10.17
N LEU A 146 -18.29 -11.43 -9.10
CA LEU A 146 -18.23 -12.76 -8.49
C LEU A 146 -19.60 -13.16 -7.92
N PRO A 147 -19.90 -14.46 -7.83
CA PRO A 147 -21.13 -14.93 -7.17
C PRO A 147 -21.00 -14.75 -5.66
N LEU A 148 -21.35 -13.55 -5.16
CA LEU A 148 -21.22 -13.21 -3.74
C LEU A 148 -22.47 -13.61 -2.94
N ILE A 149 -22.25 -14.28 -1.81
CA ILE A 149 -23.25 -14.73 -0.85
C ILE A 149 -23.17 -13.83 0.39
N GLU A 150 -24.32 -13.33 0.83
CA GLU A 150 -24.43 -12.58 2.07
C GLU A 150 -24.52 -13.54 3.27
N ASN A 151 -23.59 -13.42 4.21
CA ASN A 151 -23.62 -14.08 5.52
C ASN A 151 -24.04 -13.09 6.62
N GLU A 152 -24.04 -13.54 7.87
CA GLU A 152 -24.47 -12.73 9.02
C GLU A 152 -23.68 -11.42 9.15
N THR A 153 -22.34 -11.50 9.14
CA THR A 153 -21.42 -10.37 9.38
C THR A 153 -20.68 -9.89 8.15
N ARG A 154 -20.76 -10.62 7.02
CA ARG A 154 -19.87 -10.41 5.88
C ARG A 154 -20.45 -10.91 4.56
N TRP A 155 -19.90 -10.43 3.45
CA TRP A 155 -20.01 -11.09 2.15
C TRP A 155 -18.94 -12.17 2.01
N GLU A 156 -19.23 -13.22 1.24
CA GLU A 156 -18.27 -14.25 0.86
C GLU A 156 -18.52 -14.67 -0.59
N VAL A 157 -17.51 -15.21 -1.28
CA VAL A 157 -17.73 -15.80 -2.61
C VAL A 157 -18.39 -17.18 -2.46
N ASP A 158 -19.16 -17.60 -3.47
CA ASP A 158 -19.72 -18.96 -3.55
C ASP A 158 -18.64 -20.01 -3.24
N PRO A 159 -18.85 -20.91 -2.26
CA PRO A 159 -17.88 -21.94 -1.88
C PRO A 159 -17.39 -22.83 -3.02
N ASP A 160 -18.20 -23.01 -4.08
CA ASP A 160 -17.83 -23.81 -5.25
C ASP A 160 -17.00 -23.01 -6.27
N HIS A 161 -16.82 -21.70 -6.07
CA HIS A 161 -16.02 -20.85 -6.95
C HIS A 161 -14.50 -21.08 -6.73
N PRO A 162 -13.65 -21.07 -7.78
CA PRO A 162 -12.21 -21.30 -7.64
C PRO A 162 -11.47 -20.36 -6.67
N PHE A 163 -11.96 -19.13 -6.50
CA PHE A 163 -11.39 -18.15 -5.57
C PHE A 163 -11.83 -18.34 -4.11
N ALA A 164 -12.75 -19.27 -3.82
CA ALA A 164 -13.26 -19.48 -2.47
C ALA A 164 -12.17 -19.95 -1.50
N GLU A 165 -11.31 -20.88 -1.90
CA GLU A 165 -10.34 -21.45 -0.97
C GLU A 165 -9.22 -20.44 -0.61
N HIS A 166 -8.71 -19.70 -1.59
CA HIS A 166 -7.46 -18.94 -1.44
C HIS A 166 -7.56 -17.43 -1.73
N GLY A 167 -8.67 -16.96 -2.30
CA GLY A 167 -8.82 -15.59 -2.74
C GLY A 167 -8.59 -15.40 -4.24
N ILE A 168 -8.51 -14.12 -4.63
CA ILE A 168 -8.31 -13.66 -6.00
C ILE A 168 -6.81 -13.66 -6.30
N ASP A 169 -6.41 -14.43 -7.30
CA ASP A 169 -5.04 -14.47 -7.81
C ASP A 169 -4.80 -13.49 -8.97
N GLU A 170 -3.60 -13.47 -9.52
CA GLU A 170 -3.22 -12.57 -10.62
C GLU A 170 -3.85 -12.95 -11.98
N THR A 171 -4.64 -14.03 -12.06
CA THR A 171 -5.35 -14.43 -13.29
C THR A 171 -6.64 -13.65 -13.51
N MET A 172 -7.16 -12.98 -12.47
CA MET A 172 -8.29 -12.06 -12.63
C MET A 172 -7.91 -10.94 -13.60
N SER A 173 -8.58 -10.87 -14.75
CA SER A 173 -8.19 -9.90 -15.78
C SER A 173 -8.53 -8.46 -15.38
N ILE A 174 -7.65 -7.54 -15.76
CA ILE A 174 -7.76 -6.10 -15.57
C ILE A 174 -8.47 -5.41 -16.75
N ASP A 175 -9.01 -6.18 -17.69
CA ASP A 175 -9.71 -5.65 -18.85
C ASP A 175 -11.22 -5.65 -18.64
N GLN A 176 -11.90 -4.75 -19.35
CA GLN A 176 -13.37 -4.67 -19.38
C GLN A 176 -14.01 -4.44 -17.99
N SER A 177 -13.31 -3.71 -17.12
CA SER A 177 -13.74 -3.30 -15.78
C SER A 177 -13.68 -1.78 -15.60
N LYS A 178 -14.46 -1.26 -14.64
CA LYS A 178 -14.44 0.15 -14.24
C LYS A 178 -13.35 0.36 -13.18
N HIS A 179 -12.20 0.88 -13.60
CA HIS A 179 -11.04 1.05 -12.73
C HIS A 179 -11.07 2.27 -11.81
N SER A 180 -11.93 3.25 -12.10
CA SER A 180 -11.75 4.67 -11.73
C SER A 180 -10.53 5.32 -12.43
N LEU A 181 -10.38 6.63 -12.26
CA LEU A 181 -9.22 7.36 -12.80
C LEU A 181 -7.93 7.04 -12.03
N PHE A 182 -8.02 6.84 -10.72
CA PHE A 182 -6.90 6.37 -9.89
C PHE A 182 -6.44 4.97 -10.33
N GLY A 183 -7.37 4.05 -10.55
CA GLY A 183 -7.04 2.71 -11.05
C GLY A 183 -6.39 2.76 -12.43
N ALA A 184 -6.84 3.65 -13.32
CA ALA A 184 -6.25 3.81 -14.65
C ALA A 184 -4.79 4.31 -14.61
N SER A 185 -4.46 5.30 -13.77
CA SER A 185 -3.08 5.76 -13.62
C SER A 185 -2.17 4.70 -13.00
N LYS A 186 -2.68 3.95 -12.02
CA LYS A 186 -1.96 2.80 -11.43
C LYS A 186 -1.77 1.65 -12.41
N ILE A 187 -2.75 1.36 -13.29
CA ILE A 187 -2.60 0.36 -14.36
C ILE A 187 -1.50 0.78 -15.33
N ALA A 188 -1.50 2.04 -15.77
CA ALA A 188 -0.46 2.55 -16.66
C ALA A 188 0.93 2.33 -16.07
N ALA A 189 1.12 2.69 -14.80
CA ALA A 189 2.37 2.44 -14.07
C ALA A 189 2.70 0.94 -13.93
N ASP A 190 1.73 0.11 -13.51
CA ASP A 190 1.88 -1.33 -13.30
C ASP A 190 2.33 -2.05 -14.58
N ILE A 191 1.66 -1.76 -15.70
CA ILE A 191 2.04 -2.33 -17.01
C ILE A 191 3.41 -1.82 -17.44
N MET A 192 3.72 -0.54 -17.25
CA MET A 192 5.04 0.01 -17.60
C MET A 192 6.17 -0.66 -16.82
N VAL A 193 5.98 -0.96 -15.53
CA VAL A 193 6.96 -1.69 -14.71
C VAL A 193 7.15 -3.12 -15.22
N GLN A 194 6.06 -3.81 -15.57
CA GLN A 194 6.14 -5.15 -16.17
C GLN A 194 6.91 -5.12 -17.50
N GLU A 195 6.58 -4.17 -18.38
CA GLU A 195 7.20 -4.06 -19.71
C GLU A 195 8.67 -3.64 -19.61
N TYR A 196 9.05 -2.75 -18.69
CA TYR A 196 10.47 -2.46 -18.46
C TYR A 196 11.24 -3.71 -18.00
N GLY A 197 10.60 -4.57 -17.21
CA GLY A 197 11.16 -5.87 -16.87
C GLY A 197 11.32 -6.76 -18.09
N ARG A 198 10.22 -7.08 -18.77
CA ARG A 198 10.18 -8.06 -19.88
C ARG A 198 10.97 -7.60 -21.11
N TYR A 199 10.87 -6.31 -21.44
CA TYR A 199 11.42 -5.75 -22.67
C TYR A 199 12.93 -5.50 -22.56
N PHE A 200 13.42 -5.07 -21.38
CA PHE A 200 14.84 -4.79 -21.16
C PHE A 200 15.56 -5.85 -20.32
N GLY A 201 14.86 -6.89 -19.85
CA GLY A 201 15.43 -7.92 -18.98
C GLY A 201 15.79 -7.42 -17.58
N LEU A 202 15.04 -6.43 -17.07
CA LEU A 202 15.30 -5.79 -15.79
C LEU A 202 14.57 -6.48 -14.64
N ASN A 203 15.16 -6.41 -13.45
CA ASN A 203 14.62 -6.96 -12.20
C ASN A 203 13.47 -6.10 -11.66
N THR A 204 12.29 -6.16 -12.30
CA THR A 204 11.10 -5.41 -11.89
C THR A 204 9.99 -6.30 -11.33
N ALA A 205 9.28 -5.81 -10.31
CA ALA A 205 8.05 -6.43 -9.84
C ALA A 205 7.00 -5.42 -9.39
N CYS A 206 5.74 -5.74 -9.68
CA CYS A 206 4.55 -5.04 -9.19
C CYS A 206 3.95 -5.79 -8.00
N PHE A 207 3.76 -5.10 -6.88
CA PHE A 207 3.05 -5.60 -5.70
C PHE A 207 1.68 -4.94 -5.65
N ARG A 208 0.63 -5.66 -6.04
CA ARG A 208 -0.76 -5.19 -6.08
C ARG A 208 -1.36 -5.25 -4.69
N GLY A 209 -1.18 -4.17 -3.95
CA GLY A 209 -1.64 -4.01 -2.58
C GLY A 209 -3.15 -3.76 -2.46
N GLY A 210 -3.81 -4.52 -1.59
CA GLY A 210 -5.19 -4.25 -1.16
C GLY A 210 -5.24 -3.24 -0.02
N CYS A 211 -5.61 -3.70 1.18
CA CYS A 211 -5.51 -2.89 2.40
C CYS A 211 -4.16 -3.12 3.07
N LEU A 212 -3.26 -2.15 2.90
CA LEU A 212 -1.96 -2.10 3.58
C LEU A 212 -2.12 -1.33 4.89
N THR A 213 -1.71 -1.93 6.01
CA THR A 213 -1.98 -1.38 7.34
C THR A 213 -0.83 -1.65 8.32
N GLY A 214 -0.92 -1.14 9.54
CA GLY A 214 0.12 -1.25 10.58
C GLY A 214 0.29 0.04 11.39
N PRO A 215 1.17 0.02 12.42
CA PRO A 215 1.48 1.19 13.23
C PRO A 215 2.18 2.27 12.41
N GLY A 216 2.16 3.52 12.87
CA GLY A 216 2.82 4.63 12.18
C GLY A 216 2.05 5.17 10.97
N HIS A 217 0.77 4.82 10.80
CA HIS A 217 -0.06 5.38 9.75
C HIS A 217 -0.67 6.74 10.17
N SER A 218 -0.56 7.76 9.31
CA SER A 218 -1.46 8.92 9.32
C SER A 218 -2.79 8.55 8.65
N GLY A 219 -3.60 7.72 9.33
CA GLY A 219 -4.94 7.35 8.89
C GLY A 219 -5.84 8.59 8.77
N ALA A 220 -6.49 8.73 7.62
CA ALA A 220 -7.42 9.82 7.30
C ALA A 220 -8.77 9.23 6.85
N MET A 221 -9.83 10.04 6.88
CA MET A 221 -11.23 9.63 6.63
C MET A 221 -11.44 8.82 5.34
N LEU A 222 -10.54 8.94 4.37
CA LEU A 222 -10.62 8.26 3.07
C LEU A 222 -9.34 7.47 2.73
N HIS A 223 -8.42 7.29 3.68
CA HIS A 223 -7.17 6.56 3.46
C HIS A 223 -6.63 5.93 4.75
N GLY A 224 -6.51 4.60 4.76
CA GLY A 224 -6.05 3.83 5.92
C GLY A 224 -7.21 3.38 6.79
N PHE A 225 -8.10 2.56 6.21
CA PHE A 225 -9.36 2.11 6.81
C PHE A 225 -9.23 1.71 8.29
N LEU A 226 -8.43 0.69 8.61
CA LEU A 226 -8.30 0.19 9.99
C LEU A 226 -7.67 1.21 10.93
N SER A 227 -6.69 2.00 10.46
CA SER A 227 -6.06 3.05 11.26
C SER A 227 -7.05 4.16 11.60
N TYR A 228 -7.85 4.60 10.63
CA TYR A 228 -8.88 5.61 10.84
C TYR A 228 -10.04 5.08 11.70
N LEU A 229 -10.44 3.81 11.49
CA LEU A 229 -11.45 3.15 12.31
C LEU A 229 -11.02 3.09 13.78
N MET A 230 -9.79 2.66 14.06
CA MET A 230 -9.25 2.61 15.41
C MET A 230 -9.12 4.01 16.03
N LYS A 231 -8.72 5.02 15.24
CA LYS A 231 -8.74 6.42 15.69
C LYS A 231 -10.13 6.82 16.16
N CYS A 232 -11.18 6.59 15.35
CA CYS A 232 -12.56 6.90 15.73
C CYS A 232 -13.01 6.13 16.98
N ALA A 233 -12.60 4.87 17.13
CA ALA A 233 -12.88 4.11 18.35
C ALA A 233 -12.23 4.73 19.60
N ILE A 234 -11.00 5.23 19.48
CA ILE A 234 -10.27 5.87 20.59
C ILE A 234 -10.83 7.25 20.91
N THR A 235 -11.10 8.09 19.90
CA THR A 235 -11.49 9.49 20.06
C THR A 235 -13.00 9.69 20.26
N GLY A 236 -13.82 8.74 19.82
CA GLY A 236 -15.28 8.89 19.77
C GLY A 236 -15.77 9.70 18.57
N ASP A 237 -14.88 10.04 17.63
CA ASP A 237 -15.25 10.73 16.39
C ASP A 237 -16.26 9.89 15.58
N ALA A 238 -17.19 10.58 14.92
CA ALA A 238 -18.20 9.91 14.11
C ALA A 238 -17.56 9.19 12.90
N TYR A 239 -17.99 7.95 12.64
CA TYR A 239 -17.59 7.16 11.48
C TYR A 239 -18.82 6.83 10.62
N THR A 240 -18.75 7.04 9.30
CA THR A 240 -19.85 6.65 8.39
C THR A 240 -19.46 5.41 7.61
N ILE A 241 -20.27 4.37 7.73
CA ILE A 241 -20.16 3.16 6.90
C ILE A 241 -20.92 3.40 5.60
N PHE A 242 -20.21 3.25 4.48
CA PHE A 242 -20.79 3.42 3.14
C PHE A 242 -21.12 2.07 2.53
N GLY A 243 -22.41 1.88 2.22
CA GLY A 243 -22.87 0.82 1.35
C GLY A 243 -22.76 -0.60 1.90
N HIS A 244 -23.20 -1.55 1.08
CA HIS A 244 -23.03 -3.00 1.27
C HIS A 244 -23.42 -3.53 2.67
N LYS A 245 -24.34 -2.87 3.37
CA LYS A 245 -24.79 -3.20 4.74
C LYS A 245 -23.65 -3.22 5.79
N GLY A 246 -22.51 -2.61 5.50
CA GLY A 246 -21.31 -2.74 6.33
C GLY A 246 -20.70 -4.14 6.36
N LYS A 247 -20.98 -4.97 5.35
CA LYS A 247 -20.51 -6.35 5.27
C LYS A 247 -19.37 -6.56 4.28
N GLN A 248 -18.90 -5.49 3.64
CA GLN A 248 -17.80 -5.57 2.68
C GLN A 248 -16.53 -6.11 3.34
N VAL A 249 -15.80 -6.96 2.62
CA VAL A 249 -14.65 -7.71 3.13
C VAL A 249 -13.36 -7.26 2.48
N ARG A 250 -12.33 -7.05 3.29
CA ARG A 250 -10.97 -6.83 2.85
C ARG A 250 -10.03 -7.76 3.61
N ASP A 251 -9.06 -8.30 2.89
CA ASP A 251 -7.83 -8.74 3.52
C ASP A 251 -6.94 -7.53 3.87
N ASN A 252 -6.21 -7.64 4.97
CA ASN A 252 -5.38 -6.57 5.50
C ASN A 252 -4.00 -7.14 5.80
N ILE A 253 -2.97 -6.64 5.14
CA ILE A 253 -1.58 -7.04 5.39
C ILE A 253 -0.90 -6.01 6.26
N HIS A 254 -0.21 -6.50 7.29
CA HIS A 254 0.63 -5.68 8.14
C HIS A 254 1.85 -5.17 7.36
N CYS A 255 2.27 -3.93 7.63
CA CYS A 255 3.36 -3.28 6.90
C CYS A 255 4.67 -4.05 7.03
N SER A 256 4.96 -4.64 8.20
CA SER A 256 6.16 -5.48 8.40
C SER A 256 6.14 -6.73 7.52
N ASP A 257 5.01 -7.44 7.43
CA ASP A 257 4.85 -8.63 6.56
C ASP A 257 5.01 -8.25 5.08
N LEU A 258 4.41 -7.13 4.67
CA LEU A 258 4.56 -6.61 3.31
C LEU A 258 6.02 -6.23 3.00
N VAL A 259 6.66 -5.45 3.85
CA VAL A 259 8.06 -5.03 3.67
C VAL A 259 9.00 -6.23 3.67
N ASN A 260 8.68 -7.29 4.43
CA ASN A 260 9.40 -8.55 4.35
C ASN A 260 9.23 -9.21 2.97
N MET A 261 8.06 -9.13 2.31
CA MET A 261 7.92 -9.57 0.91
C MET A 261 8.88 -8.80 -0.01
N LEU A 262 8.96 -7.48 0.15
CA LEU A 262 9.82 -6.63 -0.67
C LEU A 262 11.31 -7.00 -0.47
N TRP A 263 11.69 -7.30 0.78
CA TRP A 263 13.02 -7.77 1.12
C TRP A 263 13.36 -9.11 0.44
N HIS A 264 12.48 -10.11 0.53
CA HIS A 264 12.70 -11.41 -0.13
C HIS A 264 12.84 -11.27 -1.65
N TYR A 265 12.01 -10.43 -2.28
CA TYR A 265 12.16 -10.13 -3.70
C TYR A 265 13.51 -9.45 -4.00
N HIS A 266 13.92 -8.47 -3.21
CA HIS A 266 15.22 -7.82 -3.40
C HIS A 266 16.39 -8.82 -3.30
N GLN A 267 16.34 -9.79 -2.38
CA GLN A 267 17.39 -10.80 -2.23
C GLN A 267 17.49 -11.78 -3.41
N ALA A 268 16.37 -12.05 -4.08
CA ALA A 268 16.30 -12.95 -5.23
C ALA A 268 15.31 -12.39 -6.27
N PRO A 269 15.70 -11.32 -6.99
CA PRO A 269 14.78 -10.60 -7.85
C PRO A 269 14.41 -11.42 -9.08
N ARG A 270 13.26 -11.08 -9.64
CA ARG A 270 12.69 -11.72 -10.83
C ARG A 270 12.31 -10.64 -11.85
N ILE A 271 12.09 -11.03 -13.09
CA ILE A 271 11.89 -10.10 -14.21
C ILE A 271 10.40 -9.91 -14.48
N GLY A 272 9.91 -8.67 -14.44
CA GLY A 272 8.56 -8.31 -14.88
C GLY A 272 7.44 -9.03 -14.15
N GLU A 273 7.64 -9.36 -12.87
CA GLU A 273 6.70 -10.13 -12.08
C GLU A 273 5.56 -9.28 -11.53
N VAL A 274 4.45 -9.94 -11.24
CA VAL A 274 3.28 -9.34 -10.60
C VAL A 274 2.86 -10.25 -9.45
N TYR A 275 2.69 -9.66 -8.28
CA TYR A 275 2.21 -10.35 -7.08
C TYR A 275 1.05 -9.59 -6.47
N ASN A 276 -0.05 -10.28 -6.20
CA ASN A 276 -1.03 -9.79 -5.24
C ASN A 276 -0.39 -9.78 -3.85
N ALA A 277 -0.57 -8.69 -3.12
CA ALA A 277 0.06 -8.47 -1.82
C ALA A 277 -1.00 -8.02 -0.80
N GLY A 278 -1.46 -8.97 0.01
CA GLY A 278 -2.54 -8.76 0.96
C GLY A 278 -2.53 -9.80 2.08
N GLY A 279 -3.42 -9.62 3.07
CA GLY A 279 -3.53 -10.52 4.22
C GLY A 279 -4.10 -11.90 3.86
N GLY A 280 -4.64 -12.04 2.65
CA GLY A 280 -5.31 -13.25 2.17
C GLY A 280 -6.32 -13.81 3.16
N ARG A 281 -6.45 -15.14 3.17
CA ARG A 281 -7.29 -15.84 4.15
C ARG A 281 -6.75 -15.77 5.58
N PHE A 282 -5.47 -15.40 5.76
CA PHE A 282 -4.82 -15.33 7.07
C PHE A 282 -5.28 -14.11 7.90
N ALA A 283 -5.34 -12.93 7.28
CA ALA A 283 -5.73 -11.68 7.92
C ALA A 283 -6.75 -10.93 7.05
N ASN A 284 -8.03 -11.15 7.32
CA ASN A 284 -9.14 -10.45 6.68
C ASN A 284 -10.27 -10.21 7.66
N CYS A 285 -11.09 -9.21 7.36
CA CYS A 285 -12.28 -8.90 8.14
C CYS A 285 -13.29 -8.15 7.26
N SER A 286 -14.57 -8.26 7.63
CA SER A 286 -15.58 -7.31 7.19
C SER A 286 -15.49 -5.99 7.96
N MET A 287 -16.20 -4.97 7.47
CA MET A 287 -16.37 -3.71 8.20
C MET A 287 -17.01 -3.93 9.59
N GLN A 288 -18.07 -4.73 9.69
CA GLN A 288 -18.70 -5.09 10.98
C GLN A 288 -17.74 -5.82 11.92
N GLU A 289 -16.97 -6.77 11.40
CA GLU A 289 -15.97 -7.52 12.18
C GLU A 289 -14.85 -6.59 12.69
N ALA A 290 -14.38 -5.67 11.85
CA ALA A 290 -13.38 -4.67 12.24
C ALA A 290 -13.87 -3.71 13.33
N ILE A 291 -15.15 -3.30 13.27
CA ILE A 291 -15.78 -2.47 14.31
C ILE A 291 -15.83 -3.23 15.62
N ALA A 292 -16.31 -4.47 15.61
CA ALA A 292 -16.41 -5.29 16.82
C ALA A 292 -15.03 -5.47 17.48
N LEU A 293 -13.99 -5.77 16.71
CA LEU A 293 -12.62 -5.87 17.20
C LEU A 293 -12.10 -4.54 17.75
N SER A 294 -12.36 -3.42 17.07
CA SER A 294 -11.93 -2.09 17.53
C SER A 294 -12.62 -1.68 18.83
N GLU A 295 -13.90 -1.98 19.00
CA GLU A 295 -14.63 -1.75 20.25
C GLU A 295 -14.08 -2.61 21.39
N GLN A 296 -13.76 -3.88 21.11
CA GLN A 296 -13.15 -4.79 22.08
C GLN A 296 -11.78 -4.28 22.55
N ILE A 297 -10.90 -3.90 21.62
CA ILE A 297 -9.53 -3.46 21.93
C ILE A 297 -9.54 -2.11 22.65
N SER A 298 -10.33 -1.15 22.17
CA SER A 298 -10.40 0.18 22.78
C SER A 298 -11.20 0.23 24.09
N GLY A 299 -12.03 -0.78 24.35
CA GLY A 299 -13.00 -0.78 25.46
C GLY A 299 -14.11 0.26 25.32
N LYS A 300 -14.29 0.85 24.12
CA LYS A 300 -15.26 1.92 23.84
C LYS A 300 -16.22 1.51 22.74
N LYS A 301 -17.47 1.94 22.85
CA LYS A 301 -18.44 1.82 21.76
C LYS A 301 -18.16 2.88 20.69
N MET A 302 -18.15 2.46 19.42
CA MET A 302 -17.93 3.36 18.30
C MET A 302 -19.18 4.19 18.01
N ASN A 303 -18.97 5.47 17.71
CA ASN A 303 -20.01 6.35 17.20
C ASN A 303 -20.05 6.22 15.67
N TRP A 304 -20.89 5.33 15.14
CA TRP A 304 -21.01 5.16 13.69
C TRP A 304 -22.44 5.25 13.18
N SER A 305 -22.55 5.67 11.92
CA SER A 305 -23.79 5.72 11.14
C SER A 305 -23.63 4.93 9.85
N TYR A 306 -24.75 4.55 9.23
CA TYR A 306 -24.77 3.85 7.97
C TYR A 306 -25.38 4.75 6.88
N SER A 307 -24.77 4.73 5.70
CA SER A 307 -25.29 5.35 4.48
C SER A 307 -25.54 4.27 3.41
N ASP A 308 -26.67 4.37 2.73
CA ASP A 308 -27.00 3.52 1.57
C ASP A 308 -26.20 3.88 0.31
N ASP A 309 -25.40 4.95 0.35
CA ASP A 309 -24.51 5.33 -0.75
C ASP A 309 -23.37 4.32 -0.89
N ASN A 310 -23.37 3.56 -1.98
CA ASN A 310 -22.25 2.71 -2.34
C ASN A 310 -21.15 3.55 -3.00
N SER A 311 -19.93 3.53 -2.44
CA SER A 311 -18.77 4.18 -3.05
C SER A 311 -18.46 3.56 -4.41
N SER A 312 -18.48 4.37 -5.48
CA SER A 312 -18.21 3.90 -6.84
C SER A 312 -16.78 3.36 -6.95
N GLY A 313 -16.64 2.05 -7.18
CA GLY A 313 -15.35 1.37 -7.32
C GLY A 313 -14.88 0.66 -6.06
N ASP A 314 -15.68 0.67 -4.99
CA ASP A 314 -15.40 -0.17 -3.83
C ASP A 314 -15.66 -1.66 -4.16
N HIS A 315 -14.82 -2.54 -3.62
CA HIS A 315 -15.01 -3.98 -3.78
C HIS A 315 -16.04 -4.47 -2.75
N ILE A 316 -16.96 -5.35 -3.10
CA ILE A 316 -17.83 -5.95 -2.09
C ILE A 316 -17.02 -6.98 -1.28
N TRP A 317 -16.21 -7.77 -1.98
CA TRP A 317 -15.35 -8.77 -1.41
C TRP A 317 -13.99 -8.75 -2.11
N TRP A 318 -12.92 -8.63 -1.33
CA TRP A 318 -11.55 -8.73 -1.82
C TRP A 318 -10.70 -9.47 -0.79
N ILE A 319 -10.17 -10.62 -1.22
CA ILE A 319 -9.16 -11.40 -0.49
C ILE A 319 -8.09 -11.75 -1.51
N SER A 320 -6.84 -11.42 -1.23
CA SER A 320 -5.72 -11.66 -2.13
C SER A 320 -5.21 -13.09 -1.99
N ASP A 321 -5.02 -13.80 -3.11
CA ASP A 321 -4.22 -15.01 -3.12
C ASP A 321 -2.73 -14.64 -3.25
N THR A 322 -1.93 -15.01 -2.26
CA THR A 322 -0.49 -14.72 -2.21
C THR A 322 0.39 -15.94 -2.52
N ARG A 323 -0.21 -17.08 -2.91
CA ARG A 323 0.51 -18.33 -3.15
C ARG A 323 1.54 -18.21 -4.26
N LYS A 324 1.31 -17.39 -5.29
CA LYS A 324 2.32 -17.13 -6.33
C LYS A 324 3.62 -16.62 -5.72
N PHE A 325 3.53 -15.63 -4.83
CA PHE A 325 4.69 -15.09 -4.12
C PHE A 325 5.31 -16.14 -3.19
N GLN A 326 4.50 -16.85 -2.38
CA GLN A 326 4.98 -17.89 -1.47
C GLN A 326 5.70 -19.03 -2.20
N ASN A 327 5.23 -19.41 -3.39
CA ASN A 327 5.89 -20.43 -4.22
C ASN A 327 7.26 -19.95 -4.74
N HIS A 328 7.39 -18.66 -5.05
CA HIS A 328 8.66 -18.07 -5.47
C HIS A 328 9.63 -17.82 -4.30
N TYR A 329 9.08 -17.56 -3.11
CA TYR A 329 9.80 -17.16 -1.89
C TYR A 329 9.26 -17.91 -0.67
N PRO A 330 9.55 -19.23 -0.53
CA PRO A 330 8.94 -20.09 0.49
C PRO A 330 9.32 -19.76 1.94
N ASP A 331 10.41 -19.01 2.13
CA ASP A 331 10.86 -18.55 3.44
C ASP A 331 10.05 -17.35 3.96
N TRP A 332 9.26 -16.70 3.11
CA TRP A 332 8.36 -15.64 3.54
C TRP A 332 7.09 -16.24 4.17
N GLN A 333 6.70 -15.72 5.33
CA GLN A 333 5.54 -16.16 6.09
C GLN A 333 4.82 -14.95 6.68
N TYR A 334 3.51 -15.07 6.90
CA TYR A 334 2.76 -14.09 7.68
C TYR A 334 3.15 -14.17 9.15
N THR A 335 3.27 -13.01 9.80
CA THR A 335 3.57 -12.92 11.23
C THR A 335 2.50 -12.19 12.03
N MET A 336 1.66 -11.39 11.36
CA MET A 336 0.71 -10.49 12.02
C MET A 336 -0.74 -10.81 11.67
N THR A 337 -1.49 -11.27 12.68
CA THR A 337 -2.94 -11.45 12.55
C THR A 337 -3.68 -10.10 12.53
N ILE A 338 -4.96 -10.11 12.12
CA ILE A 338 -5.80 -8.91 12.15
C ILE A 338 -5.94 -8.33 13.57
N HIS A 339 -6.02 -9.19 14.59
CA HIS A 339 -6.14 -8.77 15.98
C HIS A 339 -4.87 -8.06 16.46
N GLN A 340 -3.70 -8.69 16.29
CA GLN A 340 -2.40 -8.10 16.65
C GLN A 340 -2.14 -6.79 15.91
N THR A 341 -2.50 -6.74 14.63
CA THR A 341 -2.41 -5.52 13.82
C THR A 341 -3.21 -4.37 14.43
N LEU A 342 -4.46 -4.62 14.84
CA LEU A 342 -5.31 -3.60 15.47
C LEU A 342 -4.81 -3.21 16.86
N GLU A 343 -4.24 -4.14 17.63
CA GLU A 343 -3.61 -3.84 18.94
C GLU A 343 -2.39 -2.93 18.79
N GLU A 344 -1.53 -3.17 17.79
CA GLU A 344 -0.38 -2.30 17.51
C GLU A 344 -0.81 -0.92 17.02
N ILE A 345 -1.80 -0.84 16.12
CA ILE A 345 -2.38 0.43 15.66
C ILE A 345 -2.93 1.22 16.86
N HIS A 346 -3.68 0.55 17.74
CA HIS A 346 -4.22 1.17 18.95
C HIS A 346 -3.10 1.72 19.84
N SER A 347 -2.08 0.89 20.13
CA SER A 347 -0.97 1.24 21.02
C SER A 347 -0.14 2.41 20.49
N ASP A 348 0.18 2.43 19.18
CA ASP A 348 0.89 3.54 18.54
C ASP A 348 0.06 4.84 18.61
N PHE A 349 -1.25 4.76 18.37
CA PHE A 349 -2.11 5.95 18.40
C PHE A 349 -2.22 6.55 19.81
N VAL A 350 -2.42 5.71 20.83
CA VAL A 350 -2.44 6.14 22.23
C VAL A 350 -1.10 6.77 22.62
N GLY A 351 0.02 6.15 22.25
CA GLY A 351 1.36 6.69 22.51
C GLY A 351 1.58 8.06 21.86
N ARG A 352 1.13 8.24 20.61
CA ARG A 352 1.22 9.54 19.91
C ARG A 352 0.36 10.63 20.55
N LEU A 353 -0.85 10.29 21.01
CA LEU A 353 -1.70 11.25 21.71
C LEU A 353 -1.08 11.70 23.04
N GLN A 354 -0.44 10.79 23.78
CA GLN A 354 0.23 11.11 25.04
C GLN A 354 1.45 12.01 24.85
N ALA A 355 2.19 11.87 23.76
CA ALA A 355 3.36 12.69 23.46
C ALA A 355 3.05 14.11 22.94
N ALA A 356 1.79 14.37 22.57
CA ALA A 356 1.32 15.67 22.06
C ALA A 356 0.75 16.59 23.16
N VAL A 357 0.63 16.08 24.39
CA VAL A 357 0.21 16.81 25.60
C VAL A 357 1.46 17.10 26.43
#